data_AF-A0A9D6M6T8-F1
#
_entry.id   AF-A0A9D6M6T8-F1
#
_cell.length_a   1.000
_cell.length_b   1.000
_cell.length_c   1.000
_cell.angle_alpha   90.00
_cell.angle_beta   90.00
_cell.angle_gamma   90.00
#
_symmetry.space_group_name_H-M   'P 1'
#
loop_
_entity.id
_entity.type
_entity.pdbx_description
1 polymer ?
#
loop_
_entity_poly.entity_id
_entity_poly.type
_entity_poly.pdbx_seq_one_letter_code
_entity_poly.pdbx_strand_id
1 'polypeptide(L)'
;MWMDWNDPDTLRFLRDRLGEDPNATITLNGPLGSIGGTVEQLVGQLGLPQLGGSYFTFSDKNNYDIWGFLKKGADSGWVYKGTDVMPWCWRCGTGISQHEIVTEGYIEKADPGLTVRFPLVDRPGESLLVWTTTPWTLTSNVAAAVGPELAYVKVRQSAPAMPGGPGGDEFFYLSKGTTKMLKGKYE
;
A
#
# COMPACT_ATOMS: atom_id res chain seq x y z
N MET A 1 -20.98 -30.96 3.88
CA MET A 1 -21.42 -31.37 2.53
C MET A 1 -22.11 -30.21 1.79
N TRP A 2 -21.59 -28.98 1.89
CA TRP A 2 -21.94 -27.85 1.00
C TRP A 2 -20.67 -27.11 0.51
N MET A 3 -19.50 -27.57 0.95
CA MET A 3 -18.17 -27.04 0.63
C MET A 3 -17.41 -27.98 -0.32
N ASP A 4 -18.07 -29.03 -0.80
CA ASP A 4 -17.53 -29.95 -1.80
C ASP A 4 -17.70 -29.31 -3.17
N TRP A 5 -16.70 -29.43 -4.03
CA TRP A 5 -16.65 -28.81 -5.35
C TRP A 5 -17.77 -29.34 -6.27
N ASN A 6 -18.24 -28.51 -7.22
CA ASN A 6 -19.08 -29.03 -8.31
C ASN A 6 -18.28 -30.09 -9.07
N ASP A 7 -18.98 -31.15 -9.47
CA ASP A 7 -18.42 -32.17 -10.34
C ASP A 7 -17.93 -31.53 -11.67
N PRO A 8 -16.63 -31.64 -12.02
CA PRO A 8 -16.09 -31.04 -13.23
C PRO A 8 -16.77 -31.49 -14.52
N ASP A 9 -17.31 -32.71 -14.57
CA ASP A 9 -18.00 -33.21 -15.76
C ASP A 9 -19.36 -32.52 -15.95
N THR A 10 -20.06 -32.25 -14.84
CA THR A 10 -21.26 -31.40 -14.83
C THR A 10 -20.95 -29.97 -15.31
N LEU A 11 -19.81 -29.39 -14.91
CA LEU A 11 -19.40 -28.05 -15.38
C LEU A 11 -19.07 -28.02 -16.88
N ARG A 12 -18.40 -29.06 -17.39
CA ARG A 12 -18.12 -29.20 -18.83
C ARG A 12 -19.41 -29.36 -19.64
N PHE A 13 -20.34 -30.17 -19.14
CA PHE A 13 -21.67 -30.33 -19.73
C PHE A 13 -22.41 -28.99 -19.83
N LEU A 14 -22.38 -28.17 -18.77
CA LEU A 14 -23.02 -26.85 -18.77
C LEU A 14 -22.36 -25.88 -19.75
N ARG A 15 -21.02 -25.87 -19.83
CA ARG A 15 -20.28 -25.07 -20.82
C ARG A 15 -20.69 -25.43 -22.24
N ASP A 16 -20.74 -26.72 -22.57
CA ASP A 16 -21.05 -27.17 -23.93
C ASP A 16 -22.49 -26.81 -24.32
N ARG A 17 -23.44 -26.99 -23.39
CA ARG A 17 -24.84 -26.60 -23.61
C ARG A 17 -25.06 -25.10 -23.68
N LEU A 18 -24.29 -24.30 -22.95
CA LEU A 18 -24.34 -22.84 -23.06
C LEU A 18 -23.85 -22.38 -24.44
N GLY A 19 -22.89 -23.08 -25.04
CA GLY A 19 -22.42 -22.82 -26.39
C GLY A 19 -23.39 -23.24 -27.49
N GLU A 20 -24.22 -24.25 -27.26
CA GLU A 20 -25.22 -24.76 -28.21
C GLU A 20 -26.54 -23.96 -28.17
N ASP A 21 -27.20 -23.89 -27.00
CA ASP A 21 -28.46 -23.18 -26.82
C ASP A 21 -28.62 -22.70 -25.36
N PRO A 22 -28.38 -21.40 -25.09
CA PRO A 22 -28.50 -20.81 -23.75
C PRO A 22 -29.91 -20.92 -23.13
N ASN A 23 -30.95 -20.98 -23.97
CA ASN A 23 -32.35 -20.99 -23.54
C ASN A 23 -32.93 -22.40 -23.36
N ALA A 24 -32.15 -23.44 -23.70
CA ALA A 24 -32.56 -24.81 -23.49
C ALA A 24 -32.85 -25.05 -22.00
N THR A 25 -34.01 -25.65 -21.70
CA THR A 25 -34.36 -25.99 -20.31
C THR A 25 -33.75 -27.33 -19.94
N ILE A 26 -32.91 -27.35 -18.91
CA ILE A 26 -32.28 -28.56 -18.38
C ILE A 26 -32.60 -28.69 -16.89
N THR A 27 -32.42 -29.90 -16.34
CA THR A 27 -32.58 -30.18 -14.92
C THR A 27 -31.28 -30.72 -14.36
N LEU A 28 -30.78 -30.11 -13.28
CA LEU A 28 -29.59 -30.53 -12.56
C LEU A 28 -29.97 -31.03 -11.17
N ASN A 29 -29.27 -32.05 -10.69
CA ASN A 29 -29.43 -32.53 -9.31
C ASN A 29 -28.47 -31.77 -8.40
N GLY A 30 -29.01 -30.87 -7.58
CA GLY A 30 -28.26 -30.17 -6.55
C GLY A 30 -28.32 -30.88 -5.19
N PRO A 31 -27.49 -30.45 -4.22
CA PRO A 31 -27.46 -31.04 -2.87
C PRO A 31 -28.78 -30.90 -2.10
N LEU A 32 -29.66 -29.96 -2.47
CA LEU A 32 -30.96 -29.71 -1.85
C LEU A 32 -32.15 -30.22 -2.69
N GLY A 33 -31.91 -30.82 -3.85
CA GLY A 33 -32.94 -31.32 -4.77
C GLY A 33 -32.66 -30.99 -6.24
N SER A 34 -33.54 -31.46 -7.13
CA SER A 34 -33.44 -31.19 -8.57
C SER A 34 -33.92 -29.77 -8.90
N ILE A 35 -33.13 -29.04 -9.69
CA ILE A 35 -33.40 -27.65 -10.10
C ILE A 35 -33.50 -27.62 -11.62
N GLY A 36 -34.64 -27.16 -12.12
CA GLY A 36 -34.89 -26.94 -13.53
C GLY A 36 -34.81 -25.46 -13.89
N GLY A 37 -34.21 -25.15 -15.02
CA GLY A 37 -34.08 -23.78 -15.53
C GLY A 37 -33.44 -23.76 -16.91
N THR A 38 -33.31 -22.57 -17.51
CA THR A 38 -32.49 -22.45 -18.72
C THR A 38 -31.02 -22.69 -18.39
N VAL A 39 -30.23 -23.14 -19.36
CA VAL A 39 -28.78 -23.35 -19.17
C VAL A 39 -28.12 -22.08 -18.64
N GLU A 40 -28.47 -20.91 -19.21
CA GLU A 40 -27.93 -19.62 -18.77
C GLU A 40 -28.32 -19.29 -17.32
N GLN A 41 -29.58 -19.53 -16.93
CA GLN A 41 -30.04 -19.32 -15.55
C GLN A 41 -29.30 -20.23 -14.57
N LEU A 42 -29.10 -21.51 -14.92
CA LEU A 42 -28.44 -22.48 -14.06
C LEU A 42 -26.93 -22.18 -13.93
N VAL A 43 -26.28 -21.73 -15.00
CA VAL A 43 -24.89 -21.25 -14.95
C VAL A 43 -24.77 -20.00 -14.06
N GLY A 44 -25.70 -19.05 -14.19
CA GLY A 44 -25.74 -17.85 -13.33
C GLY A 44 -26.02 -18.14 -11.86
N GLN A 45 -26.58 -19.31 -11.54
CA GLN A 45 -26.86 -19.79 -10.19
C GLN A 45 -25.74 -20.70 -9.62
N LEU A 46 -24.67 -20.96 -10.38
CA LEU A 46 -23.51 -21.71 -9.86
C LEU A 46 -22.93 -21.01 -8.63
N GLY A 47 -22.58 -21.81 -7.62
CA GLY A 47 -22.09 -21.32 -6.33
C GLY A 47 -23.18 -20.93 -5.33
N LEU A 48 -24.47 -20.92 -5.72
CA LEU A 48 -25.56 -20.83 -4.76
C LEU A 48 -25.79 -22.16 -4.02
N PRO A 49 -26.33 -22.13 -2.78
CA PRO A 49 -26.56 -23.35 -1.99
C PRO A 49 -27.41 -24.41 -2.69
N GLN A 50 -28.28 -24.00 -3.62
CA GLN A 50 -29.19 -24.88 -4.34
C GLN A 50 -28.43 -25.78 -5.34
N LEU A 51 -27.47 -25.24 -6.10
CA LEU A 51 -26.63 -26.00 -7.02
C LEU A 51 -25.36 -26.57 -6.36
N GLY A 52 -24.98 -26.03 -5.20
CA GLY A 52 -23.78 -26.43 -4.47
C GLY A 52 -22.49 -26.11 -5.21
N GLY A 53 -21.36 -26.55 -4.66
CA GLY A 53 -20.12 -26.64 -5.43
C GLY A 53 -19.28 -25.38 -5.64
N SER A 54 -19.59 -24.30 -4.94
CA SER A 54 -18.74 -23.09 -4.96
C SER A 54 -17.35 -23.37 -4.39
N TYR A 55 -16.33 -22.65 -4.87
CA TYR A 55 -15.05 -22.62 -4.20
C TYR A 55 -15.14 -21.70 -2.98
N PHE A 56 -14.72 -22.20 -1.83
CA PHE A 56 -14.64 -21.39 -0.61
C PHE A 56 -13.18 -21.26 -0.21
N THR A 57 -12.72 -20.02 -0.01
CA THR A 57 -11.33 -19.73 0.39
C THR A 57 -10.99 -20.35 1.75
N PHE A 58 -11.98 -20.53 2.61
CA PHE A 58 -11.84 -21.16 3.92
C PHE A 58 -11.99 -22.69 3.91
N SER A 59 -12.22 -23.32 2.75
CA SER A 59 -12.32 -24.79 2.66
C SER A 59 -10.97 -25.47 2.87
N ASP A 60 -10.99 -26.67 3.46
CA ASP A 60 -9.77 -27.46 3.71
C ASP A 60 -8.98 -27.69 2.42
N LYS A 61 -9.67 -28.10 1.34
CA LYS A 61 -9.03 -28.34 0.04
C LYS A 61 -8.31 -27.08 -0.48
N ASN A 62 -8.93 -25.91 -0.41
CA ASN A 62 -8.31 -24.67 -0.85
C ASN A 62 -7.08 -24.31 0.01
N ASN A 63 -7.18 -24.47 1.34
CA ASN A 63 -6.05 -24.24 2.25
C ASN A 63 -4.86 -25.15 1.94
N TYR A 64 -5.10 -26.45 1.70
CA TYR A 64 -4.04 -27.39 1.33
C TYR A 64 -3.40 -27.06 -0.02
N ASP A 65 -4.20 -26.64 -1.01
CA ASP A 65 -3.68 -26.24 -2.32
C ASP A 65 -2.80 -24.96 -2.20
N ILE A 66 -3.20 -23.98 -1.37
CA ILE A 66 -2.39 -22.80 -1.05
C ILE A 66 -1.08 -23.18 -0.37
N TRP A 67 -1.12 -24.08 0.62
CA TRP A 67 0.09 -24.55 1.31
C TRP A 67 1.04 -25.27 0.36
N GLY A 68 0.51 -26.08 -0.56
CA GLY A 68 1.30 -26.73 -1.60
C GLY A 68 1.99 -25.73 -2.52
N PHE A 69 1.31 -24.65 -2.91
CA PHE A 69 1.90 -23.55 -3.68
C PHE A 69 3.01 -22.83 -2.91
N LEU A 70 2.75 -22.44 -1.66
CA LEU A 70 3.74 -21.75 -0.82
C LEU A 70 4.98 -22.61 -0.58
N LYS A 71 4.80 -23.92 -0.37
CA LYS A 71 5.92 -24.87 -0.24
C LYS A 71 6.80 -24.87 -1.49
N LYS A 72 6.22 -24.96 -2.69
CA LYS A 72 7.00 -24.91 -3.95
C LYS A 72 7.77 -23.60 -4.10
N GLY A 73 7.16 -22.47 -3.73
CA GLY A 73 7.82 -21.16 -3.72
C GLY A 73 8.97 -21.09 -2.71
N ALA A 74 8.79 -21.66 -1.53
CA ALA A 74 9.84 -21.76 -0.52
C ALA A 74 10.99 -22.69 -0.97
N ASP A 75 10.68 -23.86 -1.53
CA ASP A 75 11.65 -24.81 -2.07
C ASP A 75 12.48 -24.19 -3.22
N SER A 76 11.89 -23.23 -3.94
CA SER A 76 12.55 -22.46 -5.02
C SER A 76 13.31 -21.22 -4.52
N GLY A 77 13.27 -20.93 -3.22
CA GLY A 77 13.92 -19.76 -2.62
C GLY A 77 13.22 -18.42 -2.87
N TRP A 78 11.97 -18.42 -3.33
CA TRP A 78 11.21 -17.18 -3.61
C TRP A 78 10.53 -16.60 -2.37
N VAL A 79 10.26 -17.43 -1.36
CA VAL A 79 9.67 -17.02 -0.09
C VAL A 79 10.78 -16.89 0.95
N TYR A 80 10.96 -15.70 1.50
CA TYR A 80 11.98 -15.43 2.50
C TYR A 80 11.45 -14.50 3.59
N LYS A 81 12.13 -14.51 4.74
CA LYS A 81 11.88 -13.59 5.85
C LYS A 81 12.96 -12.51 5.86
N GLY A 82 12.54 -11.26 5.83
CA GLY A 82 13.43 -10.10 5.90
C GLY A 82 12.93 -9.04 6.87
N THR A 83 13.71 -7.98 7.03
CA THR A 83 13.33 -6.76 7.76
C THR A 83 13.50 -5.59 6.81
N ASP A 84 12.41 -4.87 6.58
CA ASP A 84 12.38 -3.74 5.66
C ASP A 84 11.36 -2.69 6.15
N VAL A 85 11.42 -1.49 5.60
CA VAL A 85 10.45 -0.42 5.84
C VAL A 85 9.23 -0.68 4.96
N MET A 86 8.14 -1.12 5.60
CA MET A 86 6.89 -1.42 4.93
C MET A 86 5.80 -0.40 5.26
N PRO A 87 4.89 -0.11 4.33
CA PRO A 87 3.66 0.60 4.63
C PRO A 87 2.90 -0.10 5.76
N TRP A 88 2.51 0.66 6.79
CA TRP A 88 1.92 0.12 8.00
C TRP A 88 0.54 0.71 8.27
N CYS A 89 -0.44 -0.15 8.51
CA CYS A 89 -1.75 0.29 8.97
C CYS A 89 -1.80 0.29 10.50
N TRP A 90 -1.80 1.46 11.11
CA TRP A 90 -1.93 1.61 12.56
C TRP A 90 -3.26 1.07 13.11
N ARG A 91 -4.34 1.10 12.31
CA ARG A 91 -5.65 0.57 12.68
C ARG A 91 -5.67 -0.95 12.73
N CYS A 92 -5.08 -1.60 11.72
CA CYS A 92 -5.09 -3.06 11.59
C CYS A 92 -3.92 -3.72 12.32
N GLY A 93 -2.85 -2.99 12.62
CA GLY A 93 -1.65 -3.53 13.27
C GLY A 93 -0.85 -4.47 12.37
N THR A 94 -0.86 -4.25 11.06
CA THR A 94 -0.13 -5.07 10.09
C THR A 94 0.48 -4.24 8.96
N GLY A 95 1.54 -4.78 8.35
CA GLY A 95 2.07 -4.29 7.08
C GLY A 95 1.10 -4.57 5.93
N ILE A 96 1.10 -3.69 4.95
CA ILE A 96 0.23 -3.73 3.77
C ILE A 96 1.08 -3.93 2.51
N SER A 97 0.57 -4.71 1.55
CA SER A 97 1.20 -4.91 0.25
C SER A 97 1.08 -3.68 -0.66
N GLN A 98 1.97 -3.55 -1.65
CA GLN A 98 1.91 -2.45 -2.60
C GLN A 98 0.57 -2.38 -3.35
N HIS A 99 0.00 -3.54 -3.71
CA HIS A 99 -1.25 -3.62 -4.47
C HIS A 99 -2.44 -3.06 -3.69
N GLU A 100 -2.48 -3.22 -2.37
CA GLU A 100 -3.54 -2.67 -1.51
C GLU A 100 -3.49 -1.13 -1.40
N ILE A 101 -2.32 -0.52 -1.64
CA ILE A 101 -2.15 0.94 -1.55
C ILE A 101 -2.52 1.61 -2.88
N VAL A 102 -2.07 1.03 -3.99
CA VAL A 102 -2.14 1.70 -5.31
C VAL A 102 -3.56 1.74 -5.87
N THR A 103 -4.40 0.74 -5.58
CA THR A 103 -5.75 0.66 -6.15
C THR A 103 -6.75 1.60 -5.47
N GLU A 104 -6.71 1.75 -4.15
CA GLU A 104 -7.76 2.49 -3.40
C GLU A 104 -7.20 3.37 -2.25
N GLY A 105 -5.88 3.46 -2.07
CA GLY A 105 -5.28 4.02 -0.86
C GLY A 105 -4.91 5.50 -0.91
N TYR A 106 -4.86 6.14 -2.07
CA TYR A 106 -4.46 7.54 -2.18
C TYR A 106 -5.64 8.47 -1.93
N ILE A 107 -5.46 9.35 -0.95
CA ILE A 107 -6.43 10.39 -0.59
C ILE A 107 -5.72 11.75 -0.56
N GLU A 108 -6.44 12.80 -0.92
CA GLU A 108 -5.94 14.16 -0.72
C GLU A 108 -5.99 14.51 0.76
N LYS A 109 -4.84 14.92 1.30
CA LYS A 109 -4.71 15.30 2.71
C LYS A 109 -3.81 16.52 2.84
N ALA A 110 -4.21 17.45 3.70
CA ALA A 110 -3.38 18.58 4.08
C ALA A 110 -2.47 18.18 5.24
N ASP A 111 -1.16 18.18 5.01
CA ASP A 111 -0.12 17.97 6.01
C ASP A 111 0.68 19.27 6.23
N PRO A 112 1.28 19.48 7.42
CA PRO A 112 2.03 20.68 7.71
C PRO A 112 3.36 20.71 6.93
N GLY A 113 3.64 21.78 6.21
CA GLY A 113 4.96 22.02 5.60
C GLY A 113 5.86 22.81 6.54
N LEU A 114 6.78 22.14 7.24
CA LEU A 114 7.63 22.77 8.26
C LEU A 114 9.07 22.91 7.77
N THR A 115 9.67 24.04 8.09
CA THR A 115 11.11 24.27 7.93
C THR A 115 11.75 24.35 9.31
N VAL A 116 12.75 23.50 9.55
CA VAL A 116 13.48 23.39 10.81
C VAL A 116 14.95 23.70 10.61
N ARG A 117 15.59 24.20 11.66
CA ARG A 117 17.02 24.54 11.67
C ARG A 117 17.80 23.41 12.31
N PHE A 118 18.86 22.97 11.65
CA PHE A 118 19.82 21.99 12.17
C PHE A 118 21.14 22.73 12.42
N PRO A 119 21.41 23.17 13.67
CA PRO A 119 22.64 23.88 14.01
C PRO A 119 23.88 23.04 13.75
N LEU A 120 24.91 23.65 13.18
CA LEU A 120 26.20 22.99 12.97
C LEU A 120 27.00 22.99 14.28
N VAL A 121 27.48 21.81 14.69
CA VAL A 121 28.23 21.63 15.94
C VAL A 121 29.54 22.43 15.91
N ASP A 122 30.26 22.38 14.79
CA ASP A 122 31.57 23.03 14.65
C ASP A 122 31.49 24.50 14.21
N ARG A 123 30.28 25.00 13.90
CA ARG A 123 30.07 26.37 13.39
C ARG A 123 28.88 27.05 14.09
N PRO A 124 29.11 27.60 15.30
CA PRO A 124 28.06 28.29 16.05
C PRO A 124 27.45 29.46 15.23
N GLY A 125 26.12 29.58 15.27
CA GLY A 125 25.38 30.58 14.50
C GLY A 125 25.11 30.20 13.03
N GLU A 126 25.63 29.06 12.58
CA GLU A 126 25.32 28.49 11.27
C GLU A 126 24.39 27.28 11.39
N SER A 127 23.41 27.18 10.50
CA SER A 127 22.43 26.08 10.50
C SER A 127 22.08 25.61 9.09
N LEU A 128 21.82 24.30 8.94
CA LEU A 128 21.14 23.78 7.75
C LEU A 128 19.64 24.06 7.86
N LEU A 129 19.02 24.49 6.77
CA LEU A 129 17.56 24.55 6.68
C LEU A 129 17.02 23.27 6.06
N VAL A 130 16.18 22.57 6.81
CA VAL A 130 15.59 21.29 6.41
C VAL A 130 14.07 21.45 6.35
N TRP A 131 13.45 20.94 5.28
CA TRP A 131 12.01 20.92 5.12
C TRP A 131 11.45 19.51 5.34
N THR A 132 10.31 19.40 6.01
CA THR A 132 9.59 18.13 6.21
C THR A 132 8.08 18.33 6.27
N THR A 133 7.34 17.35 5.75
CA THR A 133 5.88 17.22 5.94
C THR A 133 5.50 16.32 7.11
N THR A 134 6.48 15.63 7.69
CA THR A 134 6.27 14.59 8.72
C THR A 134 7.07 14.91 9.98
N PRO A 135 6.66 15.91 10.79
CA PRO A 135 7.42 16.36 11.97
C PRO A 135 7.69 15.25 12.99
N TRP A 136 6.79 14.27 13.08
CA TRP A 136 6.92 13.12 13.98
C TRP A 136 8.16 12.24 13.68
N THR A 137 8.75 12.34 12.48
CA THR A 137 9.98 11.61 12.13
C THR A 137 11.24 12.25 12.69
N LEU A 138 11.19 13.53 13.10
CA LEU A 138 12.37 14.28 13.55
C LEU A 138 12.98 13.72 14.84
N THR A 139 12.19 13.08 15.70
CA THR A 139 12.67 12.44 16.94
C THR A 139 13.57 11.24 16.68
N SER A 140 13.47 10.65 15.48
CA SER A 140 14.28 9.50 15.04
C SER A 140 15.28 9.90 13.94
N ASN A 141 15.60 11.19 13.81
CA ASN A 141 16.58 11.65 12.84
C ASN A 141 17.99 11.14 13.20
N VAL A 142 18.69 10.56 12.22
CA VAL A 142 20.06 10.05 12.38
C VAL A 142 21.08 10.78 11.51
N ALA A 143 20.64 11.44 10.45
CA ALA A 143 21.49 12.15 9.50
C ALA A 143 20.67 13.16 8.68
N ALA A 144 21.37 14.10 8.05
CA ALA A 144 20.85 14.92 6.98
C ALA A 144 21.53 14.54 5.66
N ALA A 145 20.75 14.31 4.61
CA ALA A 145 21.26 14.00 3.28
C ALA A 145 21.30 15.28 2.42
N VAL A 146 22.37 15.41 1.62
CA VAL A 146 22.53 16.48 0.64
C VAL A 146 22.78 15.87 -0.74
N GLY A 147 22.27 16.52 -1.79
CA GLY A 147 22.51 16.12 -3.16
C GLY A 147 23.87 16.67 -3.62
N PRO A 148 24.89 15.85 -3.92
CA PRO A 148 26.25 16.32 -4.17
C PRO A 148 26.37 17.23 -5.41
N GLU A 149 25.45 17.10 -6.37
CA GLU A 149 25.42 17.88 -7.62
C GLU A 149 24.61 19.18 -7.50
N LEU A 150 23.93 19.40 -6.37
CA LEU A 150 23.10 20.58 -6.17
C LEU A 150 23.95 21.78 -5.73
N ALA A 151 23.64 22.95 -6.27
CA ALA A 151 24.24 24.19 -5.81
C ALA A 151 23.59 24.65 -4.49
N TYR A 152 24.39 24.76 -3.45
CA TYR A 152 23.99 25.27 -2.14
C TYR A 152 24.52 26.68 -1.93
N VAL A 153 23.74 27.50 -1.24
CA VAL A 153 24.09 28.88 -0.89
C VAL A 153 24.15 29.03 0.62
N LYS A 154 25.13 29.82 1.08
CA LYS A 154 25.16 30.34 2.44
C LYS A 154 24.46 31.70 2.41
N VAL A 155 23.44 31.86 3.24
CA VAL A 155 22.64 33.08 3.31
C VAL A 155 22.75 33.67 4.69
N ARG A 156 22.90 34.99 4.77
CA ARG A 156 22.87 35.75 6.00
C ARG A 156 21.49 36.40 6.18
N GLN A 157 20.89 36.21 7.35
CA GLN A 157 19.67 36.92 7.73
C GLN A 157 19.84 37.54 9.11
N SER A 158 19.50 38.82 9.23
CA SER A 158 19.36 39.44 10.54
C SER A 158 18.05 38.96 11.17
N ALA A 159 18.16 38.11 12.19
CA ALA A 159 17.01 37.57 12.88
C ALA A 159 16.43 38.63 13.84
N PRO A 160 15.11 38.89 13.84
CA PRO A 160 14.47 39.43 15.03
C PRO A 160 14.65 38.39 16.15
N ALA A 161 14.98 38.86 17.35
CA ALA A 161 15.21 37.98 18.50
C ALA A 161 14.02 37.02 18.69
N MET A 162 14.23 35.73 18.41
CA MET A 162 13.35 34.69 18.90
C MET A 162 13.36 34.73 20.44
N PRO A 163 12.24 34.46 21.13
CA PRO A 163 12.26 34.38 22.59
C PRO A 163 13.29 33.32 23.04
N GLY A 164 14.41 33.77 23.61
CA GLY A 164 15.50 32.92 24.11
C GLY A 164 16.70 32.70 23.17
N GLY A 165 16.76 33.34 22.00
CA GLY A 165 17.94 33.28 21.10
C GLY A 165 18.83 34.54 21.21
N PRO A 166 20.16 34.42 21.06
CA PRO A 166 21.03 35.60 20.98
C PRO A 166 20.64 36.40 19.73
N GLY A 167 20.23 37.66 19.92
CA GLY A 167 20.00 38.58 18.80
C GLY A 167 21.30 38.75 18.02
N GLY A 168 21.27 38.50 16.70
CA GLY A 168 22.46 38.54 15.85
C GLY A 168 22.16 38.10 14.41
N ASP A 169 23.17 38.21 13.55
CA ASP A 169 23.12 37.68 12.19
C ASP A 169 23.20 36.14 12.24
N GLU A 170 22.20 35.47 11.69
CA GLU A 170 22.17 34.01 11.54
C GLU A 170 22.57 33.62 10.11
N PHE A 171 23.30 32.51 9.99
CA PHE A 171 23.69 31.97 8.70
C PHE A 171 22.96 30.66 8.40
N PHE A 172 22.41 30.57 7.20
CA PHE A 172 21.66 29.40 6.74
C PHE A 172 22.28 28.78 5.50
N TYR A 173 22.29 27.46 5.45
CA TYR A 173 22.61 26.68 4.27
C TYR A 173 21.34 26.07 3.67
N LEU A 174 21.12 26.32 2.39
CA LEU A 174 19.99 25.80 1.63
C LEU A 174 20.32 25.70 0.13
N SER A 175 19.53 24.94 -0.61
CA SER A 175 19.68 24.83 -2.07
C SER A 175 19.33 26.15 -2.75
N LYS A 176 20.09 26.53 -3.79
CA LYS A 176 19.87 27.76 -4.56
C LYS A 176 18.44 27.88 -5.10
N GLY A 177 17.81 26.76 -5.48
CA GLY A 177 16.42 26.75 -5.98
C GLY A 177 15.35 27.01 -4.91
N THR A 178 15.75 27.01 -3.63
CA THR A 178 14.83 27.08 -2.48
C THR A 178 14.84 28.43 -1.77
N THR A 179 15.64 29.40 -2.21
CA THR A 179 15.77 30.73 -1.58
C THR A 179 14.44 31.48 -1.42
N LYS A 180 13.45 31.20 -2.27
CA LYS A 180 12.08 31.75 -2.18
C LYS A 180 11.33 31.41 -0.87
N MET A 181 11.79 30.41 -0.11
CA MET A 181 11.17 30.06 1.18
C MET A 181 11.62 30.98 2.33
N LEU A 182 12.72 31.72 2.13
CA LEU A 182 13.23 32.64 3.13
C LEU A 182 12.27 33.81 3.28
N LYS A 183 11.96 34.14 4.53
CA LYS A 183 11.13 35.29 4.88
C LYS A 183 12.03 36.44 5.30
N GLY A 184 11.75 37.64 4.80
CA GLY A 184 12.51 38.85 5.12
C GLY A 184 13.69 39.11 4.19
N LYS A 185 14.47 40.15 4.51
CA LYS A 185 15.69 40.49 3.76
C LYS A 185 16.77 39.47 4.07
N TYR A 186 17.55 39.14 3.05
CA TYR A 186 18.69 38.26 3.17
C TYR A 186 19.80 38.70 2.21
N GLU A 187 21.04 38.39 2.57
CA GLU A 187 22.26 38.63 1.79
C GLU A 187 22.93 37.30 1.45
#